data_AF-A0A497KID2-F1
#
_entry.id   AF-A0A497KID2-F1
#
_cell.length_a   1.000
_cell.length_b   1.000
_cell.length_c   1.000
_cell.angle_alpha   90.00
_cell.angle_beta   90.00
_cell.angle_gamma   90.00
#
_symmetry.space_group_name_H-M   'P 1'
#
loop_
_entity.id
_entity.type
_entity.pdbx_description
1 polymer ?
#
loop_
_entity_poly.entity_id
_entity_poly.type
_entity_poly.pdbx_seq_one_letter_code
_entity_poly.pdbx_strand_id
1 'polypeptide(L)'
;GYDCAKIAAEAEKGGTTAIMVGGSTLASQSDLDEAIQKIKQAVKIPVILFPNGPMGVSKYADAVWFMSLLNSQNPYYFIDAQMLSAPIVKQNKLEAIPMGYIITGEGCVAGYVGYARPISFKHPKLAVGYSLAAETLGMRFVYLEAGSGAPEPIPPTMVGAVVKYVDIPVIVGGGIRNPKAALAAKMAGASAIVTGTLVEEESEVEKRIREIVEAVSN
;
A
#
# COMPACT_ATOMS: atom_id res chain seq x y z
N GLY A 1 13.90 -6.58 14.76
CA GLY A 1 14.92 -7.09 13.83
C GLY A 1 15.66 -5.96 13.15
N TYR A 2 14.94 -4.97 12.62
CA TYR A 2 15.52 -3.78 11.98
C TYR A 2 15.07 -2.51 12.69
N ASP A 3 15.90 -1.47 12.67
CA ASP A 3 15.55 -0.16 13.21
C ASP A 3 14.63 0.57 12.22
N CYS A 4 13.31 0.46 12.45
CA CYS A 4 12.28 1.08 11.62
C CYS A 4 12.45 2.60 11.46
N ALA A 5 13.00 3.28 12.47
CA ALA A 5 13.24 4.72 12.41
C ALA A 5 14.41 5.05 11.48
N LYS A 6 15.50 4.27 11.57
CA LYS A 6 16.62 4.40 10.63
C LYS A 6 16.15 4.16 9.20
N ILE A 7 15.40 3.08 8.95
CA ILE A 7 14.85 2.76 7.64
C ILE A 7 14.00 3.91 7.08
N ALA A 8 13.10 4.46 7.90
CA ALA A 8 12.23 5.56 7.49
C ALA A 8 13.03 6.82 7.15
N ALA A 9 14.04 7.17 7.97
CA ALA A 9 14.92 8.31 7.72
C ALA A 9 15.70 8.17 6.41
N GLU A 10 16.27 6.98 6.15
CA GLU A 10 16.98 6.73 4.90
C GLU A 10 16.02 6.77 3.69
N ALA A 11 14.80 6.26 3.83
CA ALA A 11 13.77 6.36 2.79
C ALA A 11 13.36 7.81 2.51
N GLU A 12 13.20 8.65 3.54
CA GLU A 12 12.91 10.09 3.38
C GLU A 12 14.07 10.80 2.67
N LYS A 13 15.33 10.53 3.06
CA LYS A 13 16.52 11.08 2.37
C LYS A 13 16.60 10.66 0.90
N GLY A 14 16.12 9.45 0.59
CA GLY A 14 16.01 8.95 -0.78
C GLY A 14 14.89 9.63 -1.58
N GLY A 15 14.02 10.41 -0.95
CA GLY A 15 12.96 11.18 -1.62
C GLY A 15 11.56 10.54 -1.55
N THR A 16 11.35 9.55 -0.69
CA THR A 16 10.00 9.03 -0.41
C THR A 16 9.08 10.15 0.12
N THR A 17 7.82 10.16 -0.31
CA THR A 17 6.85 11.22 0.02
C THR A 17 5.97 10.91 1.23
N ALA A 18 5.83 9.64 1.62
CA ALA A 18 5.13 9.20 2.81
C ALA A 18 5.64 7.82 3.26
N ILE A 19 5.65 7.56 4.55
CA ILE A 19 5.97 6.26 5.13
C ILE A 19 4.68 5.49 5.39
N MET A 20 4.56 4.29 4.81
CA MET A 20 3.46 3.38 5.10
C MET A 20 3.87 2.40 6.19
N VAL A 21 3.09 2.33 7.27
CA VAL A 21 3.36 1.43 8.41
C VAL A 21 2.29 0.36 8.48
N GLY A 22 2.68 -0.89 8.27
CA GLY A 22 1.82 -2.06 8.34
C GLY A 22 2.66 -3.34 8.41
N GLY A 23 2.01 -4.47 8.68
CA GLY A 23 2.70 -5.76 8.71
C GLY A 23 1.88 -6.84 9.41
N SER A 24 2.00 -8.08 8.93
CA SER A 24 1.36 -9.27 9.51
C SER A 24 1.98 -9.76 10.83
N THR A 25 3.10 -9.16 11.25
CA THR A 25 3.96 -9.60 12.35
C THR A 25 4.00 -8.64 13.55
N LEU A 26 3.21 -7.56 13.55
CA LEU A 26 3.06 -6.70 14.71
C LEU A 26 2.37 -7.50 15.83
N ALA A 27 3.11 -7.79 16.90
CA ALA A 27 2.66 -8.68 17.98
C ALA A 27 1.66 -8.00 18.92
N SER A 28 1.67 -6.67 19.00
CA SER A 28 0.76 -5.89 19.85
C SER A 28 0.53 -4.46 19.35
N GLN A 29 -0.53 -3.82 19.86
CA GLN A 29 -0.81 -2.41 19.61
C GLN A 29 0.29 -1.49 20.19
N SER A 30 0.89 -1.87 21.32
CA SER A 30 2.01 -1.13 21.91
C SER A 30 3.24 -1.11 21.01
N ASP A 31 3.54 -2.23 20.34
CA ASP A 31 4.68 -2.29 19.42
C ASP A 31 4.45 -1.36 18.21
N LEU A 32 3.22 -1.30 17.71
CA LEU A 32 2.83 -0.39 16.62
C LEU A 32 2.96 1.07 17.05
N ASP A 33 2.44 1.42 18.23
CA ASP A 33 2.52 2.77 18.78
C ASP A 33 3.98 3.22 18.96
N GLU A 34 4.82 2.37 19.54
CA GLU A 34 6.25 2.65 19.73
C GLU A 34 6.97 2.83 18.39
N ALA A 35 6.69 1.96 17.40
CA ALA A 35 7.29 2.06 16.08
C ALA A 35 6.92 3.37 15.39
N ILE A 36 5.63 3.76 15.39
CA ILE A 36 5.17 5.01 14.75
C ILE A 36 5.80 6.22 15.43
N GLN A 37 5.88 6.25 16.75
CA GLN A 37 6.51 7.36 17.48
C GLN A 37 7.99 7.50 17.11
N LYS A 38 8.74 6.39 17.05
CA LYS A 38 10.15 6.41 16.64
C LYS A 38 10.32 6.87 15.19
N ILE A 39 9.48 6.38 14.28
CA ILE A 39 9.48 6.82 12.87
C ILE A 39 9.23 8.33 12.78
N LYS A 40 8.18 8.84 13.44
CA LYS A 40 7.82 10.27 13.42
C LYS A 40 8.87 11.18 14.05
N GLN A 41 9.71 10.68 14.94
CA GLN A 41 10.86 11.43 15.46
C GLN A 41 12.01 11.50 14.45
N ALA A 42 12.08 10.55 13.51
CA ALA A 42 13.16 10.43 12.55
C ALA A 42 12.83 11.06 11.18
N VAL A 43 11.56 11.24 10.83
CA VAL A 43 11.12 11.79 9.54
C VAL A 43 10.18 13.00 9.68
N LYS A 44 10.09 13.82 8.62
CA LYS A 44 9.15 14.95 8.52
C LYS A 44 7.96 14.66 7.61
N ILE A 45 8.10 13.70 6.70
CA ILE A 45 7.01 13.24 5.81
C ILE A 45 5.91 12.50 6.58
N PRO A 46 4.67 12.46 6.04
CA PRO A 46 3.54 11.80 6.69
C PRO A 46 3.77 10.30 6.94
N VAL A 47 3.30 9.82 8.09
CA VAL A 47 3.26 8.40 8.46
C VAL A 47 1.82 7.92 8.38
N ILE A 48 1.54 7.02 7.43
CA ILE A 48 0.20 6.54 7.10
C ILE A 48 0.08 5.06 7.46
N LEU A 49 -0.95 4.70 8.21
CA LEU A 49 -1.22 3.32 8.57
C LEU A 49 -1.69 2.52 7.35
N PHE A 50 -1.14 1.32 7.20
CA PHE A 50 -1.59 0.29 6.27
C PHE A 50 -2.07 -0.94 7.06
N PRO A 51 -3.26 -0.85 7.68
CA PRO A 51 -3.72 -1.84 8.66
C PRO A 51 -4.11 -3.18 8.03
N ASN A 52 -3.89 -4.26 8.77
CA ASN A 52 -4.38 -5.62 8.45
C ASN A 52 -5.57 -6.05 9.35
N GLY A 53 -6.15 -5.11 10.10
CA GLY A 53 -7.25 -5.33 11.02
C GLY A 53 -7.34 -4.22 12.07
N PRO A 54 -8.31 -4.29 13.01
CA PRO A 54 -8.55 -3.23 14.00
C PRO A 54 -7.36 -2.93 14.92
N MET A 55 -6.53 -3.94 15.20
CA MET A 55 -5.31 -3.78 16.00
C MET A 55 -4.22 -2.94 15.30
N GLY A 56 -4.35 -2.75 13.97
CA GLY A 56 -3.45 -1.93 13.16
C GLY A 56 -3.74 -0.43 13.21
N VAL A 57 -4.60 0.03 14.13
CA VAL A 57 -4.96 1.45 14.26
C VAL A 57 -4.24 2.08 15.46
N SER A 58 -3.44 3.11 15.17
CA SER A 58 -2.70 3.90 16.16
C SER A 58 -3.05 5.37 16.07
N LYS A 59 -3.25 6.02 17.23
CA LYS A 59 -3.54 7.46 17.32
C LYS A 59 -2.33 8.36 16.98
N TYR A 60 -1.13 7.80 16.89
CA TYR A 60 0.09 8.57 16.67
C TYR A 60 0.38 8.83 15.18
N ALA A 61 -0.27 8.07 14.28
CA ALA A 61 -0.16 8.25 12.84
C ALA A 61 -0.88 9.51 12.34
N ASP A 62 -0.54 9.95 11.13
CA ASP A 62 -1.16 11.13 10.51
C ASP A 62 -2.45 10.77 9.78
N ALA A 63 -2.51 9.58 9.18
CA ALA A 63 -3.65 9.07 8.44
C ALA A 63 -3.71 7.53 8.48
N VAL A 64 -4.82 6.99 8.01
CA VAL A 64 -5.01 5.55 7.78
C VAL A 64 -5.55 5.31 6.39
N TRP A 65 -4.93 4.38 5.65
CA TRP A 65 -5.54 3.80 4.47
C TRP A 65 -6.74 2.97 4.92
N PHE A 66 -7.92 3.57 4.81
CA PHE A 66 -9.19 2.96 5.20
C PHE A 66 -9.68 2.07 4.06
N MET A 67 -8.93 1.01 3.85
CA MET A 67 -9.02 0.16 2.67
C MET A 67 -10.10 -0.91 2.80
N SER A 68 -10.70 -1.33 1.68
CA SER A 68 -11.59 -2.49 1.57
C SER A 68 -11.01 -3.48 0.55
N LEU A 69 -10.81 -4.75 0.94
CA LEU A 69 -10.29 -5.78 0.04
C LEU A 69 -11.42 -6.29 -0.86
N LEU A 70 -11.56 -5.65 -2.02
CA LEU A 70 -12.73 -5.77 -2.90
C LEU A 70 -12.90 -7.16 -3.51
N ASN A 71 -11.79 -7.85 -3.74
CA ASN A 71 -11.79 -9.21 -4.26
C ASN A 71 -11.59 -10.28 -3.17
N SER A 72 -11.87 -9.96 -1.90
CA SER A 72 -11.98 -10.96 -0.83
C SER A 72 -13.25 -11.80 -0.98
N GLN A 73 -13.16 -13.07 -0.60
CA GLN A 73 -14.31 -13.95 -0.40
C GLN A 73 -14.82 -13.94 1.06
N ASN A 74 -14.15 -13.19 1.94
CA ASN A 74 -14.51 -13.10 3.35
C ASN A 74 -15.00 -11.68 3.67
N PRO A 75 -16.28 -11.51 4.09
CA PRO A 75 -16.85 -10.21 4.46
C PRO A 75 -16.04 -9.45 5.51
N TYR A 76 -15.26 -10.17 6.33
CA TYR A 76 -14.38 -9.57 7.32
C TYR A 76 -13.41 -8.55 6.71
N TYR A 77 -12.73 -8.90 5.61
CA TYR A 77 -11.77 -8.00 4.95
C TYR A 77 -12.45 -7.00 4.01
N PHE A 78 -13.67 -7.31 3.58
CA PHE A 78 -14.47 -6.44 2.74
C PHE A 78 -15.05 -5.26 3.53
N ILE A 79 -15.68 -5.50 4.69
CA ILE A 79 -16.36 -4.45 5.46
C ILE A 79 -16.33 -4.58 6.99
N ASP A 80 -16.23 -5.78 7.57
CA ASP A 80 -16.37 -5.88 9.04
C ASP A 80 -15.17 -5.31 9.78
N ALA A 81 -13.94 -5.48 9.27
CA ALA A 81 -12.75 -4.87 9.85
C ALA A 81 -12.83 -3.35 9.86
N GLN A 82 -13.43 -2.76 8.82
CA GLN A 82 -13.66 -1.33 8.66
C GLN A 82 -14.73 -0.86 9.66
N MET A 83 -15.84 -1.59 9.79
CA MET A 83 -16.87 -1.34 10.79
C MET A 83 -16.29 -1.33 12.22
N LEU A 84 -15.43 -2.31 12.55
CA LEU A 84 -14.76 -2.39 13.85
C LEU A 84 -13.75 -1.26 14.08
N SER A 85 -13.07 -0.80 13.01
CA SER A 85 -12.02 0.23 13.10
C SER A 85 -12.58 1.65 13.09
N ALA A 86 -13.74 1.88 12.48
CA ALA A 86 -14.31 3.23 12.28
C ALA A 86 -14.49 4.04 13.57
N PRO A 87 -15.00 3.49 14.69
CA PRO A 87 -15.09 4.22 15.96
C PRO A 87 -13.73 4.69 16.47
N ILE A 88 -12.71 3.82 16.39
CA ILE A 88 -11.34 4.11 16.84
C ILE A 88 -10.72 5.21 15.97
N VAL A 89 -10.86 5.10 14.65
CA VAL A 89 -10.40 6.12 13.69
C VAL A 89 -11.05 7.47 13.97
N LYS A 90 -12.37 7.49 14.22
CA LYS A 90 -13.11 8.71 14.55
C LYS A 90 -12.68 9.31 15.87
N GLN A 91 -12.54 8.50 16.92
CA GLN A 91 -12.13 8.94 18.26
C GLN A 91 -10.72 9.54 18.24
N ASN A 92 -9.81 8.93 17.48
CA ASN A 92 -8.43 9.38 17.34
C ASN A 92 -8.27 10.54 16.36
N LYS A 93 -9.34 10.97 15.68
CA LYS A 93 -9.32 12.03 14.65
C LYS A 93 -8.28 11.77 13.54
N LEU A 94 -8.08 10.50 13.20
CA LEU A 94 -7.18 10.11 12.10
C LEU A 94 -7.85 10.43 10.77
N GLU A 95 -7.08 10.94 9.81
CA GLU A 95 -7.56 11.10 8.43
C GLU A 95 -7.78 9.71 7.81
N ALA A 96 -9.04 9.38 7.54
CA ALA A 96 -9.41 8.13 6.90
C ALA A 96 -9.33 8.29 5.38
N ILE A 97 -8.47 7.52 4.71
CA ILE A 97 -8.29 7.57 3.26
C ILE A 97 -8.95 6.34 2.61
N PRO A 98 -10.19 6.44 2.11
CA PRO A 98 -10.93 5.30 1.58
C PRO A 98 -10.28 4.78 0.30
N MET A 99 -9.99 3.48 0.27
CA MET A 99 -9.26 2.83 -0.82
C MET A 99 -9.88 1.49 -1.20
N GLY A 100 -10.06 1.26 -2.50
CA GLY A 100 -10.34 -0.07 -3.03
C GLY A 100 -9.04 -0.85 -3.16
N TYR A 101 -8.85 -1.89 -2.37
CA TYR A 101 -7.66 -2.74 -2.39
C TYR A 101 -7.94 -4.01 -3.19
N ILE A 102 -7.10 -4.27 -4.21
CA ILE A 102 -7.32 -5.35 -5.18
C ILE A 102 -6.05 -6.18 -5.30
N ILE A 103 -6.15 -7.46 -4.93
CA ILE A 103 -5.05 -8.42 -5.05
C ILE A 103 -5.00 -8.98 -6.48
N THR A 104 -3.81 -8.96 -7.08
CA THR A 104 -3.51 -9.35 -8.46
C THR A 104 -2.36 -10.36 -8.50
N GLY A 105 -2.11 -10.93 -9.68
CA GLY A 105 -1.02 -11.89 -9.86
C GLY A 105 -1.22 -13.17 -9.05
N GLU A 106 -0.17 -13.63 -8.38
CA GLU A 106 -0.22 -14.80 -7.48
C GLU A 106 -0.80 -14.46 -6.10
N GLY A 107 -0.95 -13.18 -5.78
CA GLY A 107 -1.49 -12.65 -4.53
C GLY A 107 -0.60 -12.77 -3.30
N CYS A 108 0.40 -13.66 -3.31
CA CYS A 108 1.34 -13.89 -2.22
C CYS A 108 0.65 -14.07 -0.85
N VAL A 109 1.35 -13.77 0.25
CA VAL A 109 0.82 -13.89 1.62
C VAL A 109 -0.41 -12.99 1.82
N ALA A 110 -0.44 -11.81 1.21
CA ALA A 110 -1.57 -10.88 1.32
C ALA A 110 -2.87 -11.48 0.78
N GLY A 111 -2.81 -12.16 -0.38
CA GLY A 111 -3.94 -12.86 -0.97
C GLY A 111 -4.42 -14.04 -0.11
N TYR A 112 -3.48 -14.81 0.44
CA TYR A 112 -3.81 -15.94 1.33
C TYR A 112 -4.51 -15.48 2.62
N VAL A 113 -3.91 -14.53 3.34
CA VAL A 113 -4.45 -14.01 4.61
C VAL A 113 -5.79 -13.30 4.38
N GLY A 114 -5.88 -12.50 3.33
CA GLY A 114 -7.08 -11.72 2.98
C GLY A 114 -8.21 -12.53 2.35
N TYR A 115 -8.06 -13.85 2.18
CA TYR A 115 -9.01 -14.70 1.43
C TYR A 115 -9.35 -14.10 0.07
N ALA A 116 -8.35 -13.52 -0.60
CA ALA A 116 -8.56 -12.88 -1.89
C ALA A 116 -8.73 -13.94 -2.99
N ARG A 117 -9.46 -13.57 -4.03
CA ARG A 117 -9.43 -14.23 -5.34
C ARG A 117 -8.51 -13.41 -6.25
N PRO A 118 -7.20 -13.71 -6.32
CA PRO A 118 -6.25 -12.87 -7.05
C PRO A 118 -6.64 -12.75 -8.52
N ILE A 119 -6.53 -11.53 -9.06
CA ILE A 119 -6.81 -11.28 -10.47
C ILE A 119 -5.55 -11.57 -11.28
N SER A 120 -5.60 -12.60 -12.13
CA SER A 120 -4.52 -12.88 -13.06
C SER A 120 -4.21 -11.67 -13.94
N PHE A 121 -2.93 -11.43 -14.19
CA PHE A 121 -2.46 -10.41 -15.14
C PHE A 121 -3.01 -10.58 -16.56
N LYS A 122 -3.47 -11.79 -16.91
CA LYS A 122 -4.13 -12.09 -18.20
C LYS A 122 -5.57 -11.58 -18.30
N HIS A 123 -6.16 -11.12 -17.19
CA HIS A 123 -7.55 -10.68 -17.12
C HIS A 123 -7.70 -9.25 -16.57
N PRO A 124 -7.07 -8.23 -17.20
CA PRO A 124 -7.09 -6.84 -16.71
C PRO A 124 -8.50 -6.25 -16.63
N LYS A 125 -9.46 -6.74 -17.42
CA LYS A 125 -10.86 -6.30 -17.36
C LYS A 125 -11.52 -6.56 -15.99
N LEU A 126 -11.09 -7.59 -15.26
CA LEU A 126 -11.59 -7.83 -13.90
C LEU A 126 -11.08 -6.77 -12.93
N ALA A 127 -9.80 -6.38 -13.04
CA ALA A 127 -9.24 -5.30 -12.24
C ALA A 127 -9.95 -3.97 -12.53
N VAL A 128 -10.23 -3.68 -13.81
CA VAL A 128 -11.04 -2.53 -14.23
C VAL A 128 -12.42 -2.54 -13.56
N GLY A 129 -13.12 -3.68 -13.58
CA GLY A 129 -14.45 -3.79 -12.97
C GLY A 129 -14.46 -3.50 -11.46
N TYR A 130 -13.49 -4.06 -10.72
CA TYR A 130 -13.35 -3.75 -9.28
C TYR A 130 -12.95 -2.29 -9.02
N SER A 131 -12.12 -1.71 -9.89
CA SER A 131 -11.67 -0.32 -9.76
C SER A 131 -12.82 0.67 -9.99
N LEU A 132 -13.65 0.43 -11.01
CA LEU A 132 -14.88 1.18 -11.25
C LEU A 132 -15.87 1.04 -10.09
N ALA A 133 -15.98 -0.15 -9.51
CA ALA A 133 -16.80 -0.36 -8.32
C ALA A 133 -16.30 0.47 -7.13
N ALA A 134 -14.98 0.51 -6.90
CA ALA A 134 -14.36 1.34 -5.86
C ALA A 134 -14.73 2.82 -6.04
N GLU A 135 -14.54 3.35 -7.24
CA GLU A 135 -14.88 4.72 -7.61
C GLU A 135 -16.38 5.03 -7.43
N THR A 136 -17.24 4.15 -7.94
CA THR A 136 -18.70 4.32 -7.85
C THR A 136 -19.18 4.30 -6.40
N LEU A 137 -18.51 3.55 -5.52
CA LEU A 137 -18.76 3.54 -4.07
C LEU A 137 -18.21 4.77 -3.35
N GLY A 138 -17.56 5.70 -4.06
CA GLY A 138 -17.00 6.93 -3.51
C GLY A 138 -15.65 6.76 -2.84
N MET A 139 -14.92 5.67 -3.13
CA MET A 139 -13.54 5.52 -2.65
C MET A 139 -12.64 6.54 -3.34
N ARG A 140 -11.64 7.05 -2.62
CA ARG A 140 -10.74 8.10 -3.14
C ARG A 140 -9.55 7.55 -3.90
N PHE A 141 -9.25 6.26 -3.74
CA PHE A 141 -8.09 5.60 -4.34
C PHE A 141 -8.41 4.16 -4.72
N VAL A 142 -7.70 3.64 -5.72
CA VAL A 142 -7.58 2.21 -5.97
C VAL A 142 -6.13 1.81 -5.77
N TYR A 143 -5.89 0.66 -5.17
CA TYR A 143 -4.58 0.07 -5.06
C TYR A 143 -4.59 -1.32 -5.70
N LEU A 144 -3.75 -1.49 -6.72
CA LEU A 144 -3.43 -2.77 -7.33
C LEU A 144 -2.19 -3.37 -6.65
N GLU A 145 -2.37 -4.52 -6.01
CA GLU A 145 -1.31 -5.19 -5.23
C GLU A 145 -0.96 -6.53 -5.87
N ALA A 146 0.31 -6.74 -6.24
CA ALA A 146 0.80 -8.05 -6.68
C ALA A 146 1.16 -8.99 -5.51
N GLY A 147 1.41 -8.42 -4.34
CA GLY A 147 1.89 -9.07 -3.13
C GLY A 147 3.30 -8.60 -2.75
N SER A 148 3.57 -8.47 -1.45
CA SER A 148 4.94 -8.29 -0.96
C SER A 148 5.79 -9.49 -1.39
N GLY A 149 6.98 -9.22 -1.92
CA GLY A 149 7.86 -10.25 -2.46
C GLY A 149 7.41 -10.87 -3.78
N ALA A 150 6.33 -10.39 -4.43
CA ALA A 150 5.85 -10.95 -5.71
C ALA A 150 6.99 -11.10 -6.73
N PRO A 151 7.07 -12.22 -7.46
CA PRO A 151 8.17 -12.48 -8.39
C PRO A 151 8.19 -11.48 -9.55
N GLU A 152 7.01 -11.06 -10.00
CA GLU A 152 6.83 -10.09 -11.07
C GLU A 152 5.98 -8.90 -10.58
N PRO A 153 6.34 -7.66 -10.94
CA PRO A 153 5.49 -6.50 -10.70
C PRO A 153 4.24 -6.55 -11.58
N ILE A 154 3.23 -5.75 -11.23
CA ILE A 154 2.01 -5.63 -12.05
C ILE A 154 2.38 -5.11 -13.45
N PRO A 155 1.98 -5.80 -14.54
CA PRO A 155 2.30 -5.37 -15.88
C PRO A 155 1.69 -3.99 -16.24
N PRO A 156 2.41 -3.14 -16.98
CA PRO A 156 1.90 -1.85 -17.46
C PRO A 156 0.58 -1.94 -18.21
N THR A 157 0.32 -3.06 -18.90
CA THR A 157 -0.93 -3.31 -19.62
C THR A 157 -2.14 -3.41 -18.68
N MET A 158 -1.98 -3.94 -17.48
CA MET A 158 -3.04 -3.98 -16.47
C MET A 158 -3.21 -2.62 -15.79
N VAL A 159 -2.10 -1.97 -15.40
CA VAL A 159 -2.14 -0.63 -14.78
C VAL A 159 -2.81 0.37 -15.73
N GLY A 160 -2.35 0.46 -16.98
CA GLY A 160 -2.91 1.37 -17.97
C GLY A 160 -4.35 1.05 -18.36
N ALA A 161 -4.76 -0.23 -18.28
CA ALA A 161 -6.16 -0.59 -18.45
C ALA A 161 -7.03 -0.02 -17.34
N VAL A 162 -6.60 -0.08 -16.08
CA VAL A 162 -7.35 0.50 -14.95
C VAL A 162 -7.38 2.02 -15.04
N VAL A 163 -6.22 2.66 -15.18
CA VAL A 163 -6.09 4.13 -15.25
C VAL A 163 -6.94 4.73 -16.38
N LYS A 164 -7.11 4.00 -17.50
CA LYS A 164 -7.94 4.47 -18.61
C LYS A 164 -9.42 4.66 -18.25
N TYR A 165 -9.95 3.92 -17.27
CA TYR A 165 -11.38 3.86 -17.00
C TYR A 165 -11.81 4.47 -15.67
N VAL A 166 -10.88 4.79 -14.75
CA VAL A 166 -11.21 5.43 -13.47
C VAL A 166 -10.60 6.84 -13.43
N ASP A 167 -11.31 7.77 -12.81
CA ASP A 167 -10.88 9.15 -12.59
C ASP A 167 -10.16 9.34 -11.24
N ILE A 168 -10.26 8.35 -10.34
CA ILE A 168 -9.55 8.34 -9.05
C ILE A 168 -8.10 7.85 -9.16
N PRO A 169 -7.18 8.34 -8.32
CA PRO A 169 -5.78 7.92 -8.32
C PRO A 169 -5.58 6.40 -8.14
N VAL A 170 -4.66 5.85 -8.94
CA VAL A 170 -4.29 4.42 -8.93
C VAL A 170 -2.91 4.25 -8.32
N ILE A 171 -2.86 3.50 -7.22
CA ILE A 171 -1.64 3.11 -6.51
C ILE A 171 -1.24 1.71 -6.98
N VAL A 172 0.05 1.48 -7.16
CA VAL A 172 0.60 0.18 -7.59
C VAL A 172 1.67 -0.28 -6.61
N GLY A 173 1.55 -1.51 -6.13
CA GLY A 173 2.52 -2.14 -5.24
C GLY A 173 2.75 -3.62 -5.52
N GLY A 174 3.83 -4.14 -4.95
CA GLY A 174 4.26 -5.52 -5.09
C GLY A 174 5.22 -5.76 -6.27
N GLY A 175 6.33 -6.46 -6.00
CA GLY A 175 7.31 -6.86 -7.01
C GLY A 175 8.19 -5.75 -7.62
N ILE A 176 8.03 -4.48 -7.23
CA ILE A 176 8.80 -3.35 -7.75
C ILE A 176 10.15 -3.25 -7.03
N ARG A 177 11.22 -3.72 -7.69
CA ARG A 177 12.58 -3.82 -7.12
C ARG A 177 13.64 -2.99 -7.84
N ASN A 178 13.29 -2.30 -8.91
CA ASN A 178 14.26 -1.54 -9.69
C ASN A 178 13.60 -0.32 -10.37
N PRO A 179 14.42 0.68 -10.74
CA PRO A 179 13.96 1.90 -11.42
C PRO A 179 13.14 1.65 -12.69
N LYS A 180 13.49 0.62 -13.48
CA LYS A 180 12.79 0.28 -14.72
C LYS A 180 11.35 -0.16 -14.46
N ALA A 181 11.13 -0.99 -13.44
CA ALA A 181 9.79 -1.43 -13.05
C ALA A 181 8.94 -0.26 -12.52
N ALA A 182 9.54 0.62 -11.71
CA ALA A 182 8.86 1.80 -11.20
C ALA A 182 8.48 2.77 -12.34
N LEU A 183 9.41 3.07 -13.25
CA LEU A 183 9.14 3.91 -14.42
C LEU A 183 8.05 3.30 -15.31
N ALA A 184 8.04 1.98 -15.50
CA ALA A 184 7.01 1.31 -16.30
C ALA A 184 5.61 1.46 -15.68
N ALA A 185 5.48 1.39 -14.34
CA ALA A 185 4.22 1.65 -13.65
C ALA A 185 3.79 3.13 -13.76
N LYS A 186 4.73 4.08 -13.59
CA LYS A 186 4.48 5.51 -13.79
C LYS A 186 3.99 5.80 -15.21
N MET A 187 4.68 5.28 -16.23
CA MET A 187 4.32 5.49 -17.64
C MET A 187 2.94 4.90 -17.98
N ALA A 188 2.49 3.88 -17.25
CA ALA A 188 1.15 3.34 -17.36
C ALA A 188 0.08 4.20 -16.65
N GLY A 189 0.49 5.25 -15.94
CA GLY A 189 -0.39 6.22 -15.28
C GLY A 189 -0.62 5.98 -13.79
N ALA A 190 0.20 5.14 -13.13
CA ALA A 190 0.15 5.02 -11.67
C ALA A 190 0.44 6.37 -11.00
N SER A 191 -0.42 6.77 -10.07
CA SER A 191 -0.30 8.02 -9.32
C SER A 191 0.68 7.92 -8.15
N ALA A 192 0.84 6.72 -7.60
CA ALA A 192 1.83 6.41 -6.57
C ALA A 192 2.32 4.97 -6.71
N ILE A 193 3.55 4.74 -6.27
CA ILE A 193 4.23 3.45 -6.30
C ILE A 193 4.63 3.09 -4.87
N VAL A 194 4.33 1.87 -4.45
CA VAL A 194 4.66 1.37 -3.11
C VAL A 194 5.79 0.35 -3.20
N THR A 195 6.88 0.62 -2.49
CA THR A 195 8.07 -0.24 -2.41
C THR A 195 8.24 -0.76 -0.98
N GLY A 196 7.94 -2.03 -0.74
CA GLY A 196 8.10 -2.69 0.57
C GLY A 196 9.43 -3.44 0.70
N THR A 197 9.51 -4.63 0.10
CA THR A 197 10.62 -5.60 0.25
C THR A 197 12.02 -5.02 0.02
N LEU A 198 12.15 -4.07 -0.89
CA LEU A 198 13.43 -3.41 -1.22
C LEU A 198 14.04 -2.63 -0.05
N VAL A 199 13.22 -2.26 0.94
CA VAL A 199 13.62 -1.52 2.12
C VAL A 199 14.04 -2.45 3.28
N GLU A 200 13.58 -3.70 3.26
CA GLU A 200 13.78 -4.67 4.35
C GLU A 200 15.03 -5.54 4.17
N GLU A 201 15.48 -5.74 2.93
CA GLU A 201 16.56 -6.69 2.59
C GLU A 201 17.94 -6.04 2.35
N GLU A 202 18.04 -4.71 2.38
CA GLU A 202 19.21 -3.99 1.85
C GLU A 202 19.85 -3.04 2.87
N SER A 203 21.19 -2.97 2.86
CA SER A 203 21.96 -2.02 3.69
C SER A 203 21.98 -0.60 3.13
N GLU A 204 21.57 -0.40 1.87
CA GLU A 204 21.61 0.88 1.14
C GLU A 204 20.21 1.44 0.81
N VAL A 205 19.30 1.49 1.80
CA VAL A 205 17.90 1.96 1.61
C VAL A 205 17.83 3.32 0.91
N GLU A 206 18.58 4.32 1.38
CA GLU A 206 18.56 5.68 0.80
C GLU A 206 18.84 5.67 -0.70
N LYS A 207 19.93 5.02 -1.10
CA LYS A 207 20.39 4.96 -2.48
C LYS A 207 19.36 4.28 -3.38
N ARG A 208 18.80 3.14 -2.95
CA ARG A 208 17.82 2.40 -3.75
C ARG A 208 16.52 3.17 -3.93
N ILE A 209 16.04 3.81 -2.87
CA ILE A 209 14.87 4.69 -2.96
C ILE A 209 15.16 5.87 -3.89
N ARG A 210 16.33 6.50 -3.77
CA ARG A 210 16.76 7.59 -4.66
C ARG A 210 16.75 7.20 -6.13
N GLU A 211 17.32 6.04 -6.48
CA GLU A 211 17.31 5.52 -7.85
C GLU A 211 15.88 5.35 -8.40
N ILE A 212 14.95 4.89 -7.56
CA ILE A 212 13.53 4.74 -7.93
C ILE A 212 12.87 6.10 -8.10
N VAL A 213 13.04 6.99 -7.12
CA VAL A 213 12.44 8.35 -7.11
C VAL A 213 12.93 9.15 -8.31
N GLU A 214 14.22 9.14 -8.62
CA GLU A 214 14.78 9.83 -9.79
C GLU A 214 14.18 9.29 -11.09
N ALA A 215 14.04 7.98 -11.23
CA ALA A 215 13.44 7.39 -12.43
C ALA A 215 11.96 7.75 -12.60
N VAL A 216 11.22 7.98 -11.52
CA VAL A 216 9.80 8.36 -11.58
C VAL A 216 9.57 9.87 -11.42
N SER A 217 10.61 10.69 -11.26
CA SER A 217 10.50 12.15 -11.21
C SER A 217 10.82 12.80 -12.56
N ASN A 218 11.61 12.13 -13.40
CA ASN A 218 11.86 12.52 -14.80
C ASN A 218 10.69 12.17 -15.72
#